data_AF-A0A8B6DAY7-F1
#
_entry.id   AF-A0A8B6DAY7-F1
#
_cell.length_a   1.000
_cell.length_b   1.000
_cell.length_c   1.000
_cell.angle_alpha   90.00
_cell.angle_beta   90.00
_cell.angle_gamma   90.00
#
_symmetry.space_group_name_H-M   'P 1'
#
loop_
_entity.id
_entity.type
_entity.pdbx_description
1 polymer ?
#
loop_
_entity_poly.entity_id
_entity_poly.type
_entity_poly.pdbx_seq_one_letter_code
_entity_poly.pdbx_strand_id
1 'polypeptide(L)'
;MSDVGSLAEAARKRKERLKNLKGKQNTTESEVADSELSEKLPKPVFRSYRPHDENLQESLLPTTKPEDVTVKVKDQLDATKIKDVVEEVDLMNLAPRKPDWDLKRDIAKKLEKLERRTQRAIAELIRDRLQNSDQDLALVVNAGEAIARTEEDEDD
;
A
#
# COMPACT_ATOMS: atom_id res chain seq x y z
N MET A 1 -44.18 6.89 93.55
CA MET A 1 -43.03 7.69 93.10
C MET A 1 -41.77 6.83 93.21
N SER A 2 -41.38 6.10 92.16
CA SER A 2 -40.07 5.42 92.07
C SER A 2 -39.97 4.61 90.77
N ASP A 3 -39.53 5.24 89.67
CA ASP A 3 -39.01 4.51 88.50
C ASP A 3 -37.93 5.31 87.72
N VAL A 4 -37.63 6.55 88.16
CA VAL A 4 -36.57 7.38 87.55
C VAL A 4 -35.16 6.82 87.79
N GLY A 5 -34.97 6.01 88.84
CA GLY A 5 -33.70 5.37 89.16
C GLY A 5 -33.34 4.21 88.22
N SER A 6 -34.32 3.34 87.92
CA SER A 6 -34.15 2.20 87.00
C SER A 6 -33.81 2.66 85.57
N LEU A 7 -34.52 3.69 85.09
CA LEU A 7 -34.25 4.28 83.78
C LEU A 7 -32.88 4.98 83.71
N ALA A 8 -32.47 5.67 84.78
CA ALA A 8 -31.17 6.31 84.87
C ALA A 8 -30.01 5.28 84.89
N GLU A 9 -30.21 4.14 85.56
CA GLU A 9 -29.23 3.05 85.61
C GLU A 9 -29.10 2.34 84.25
N ALA A 10 -30.22 2.09 83.57
CA ALA A 10 -30.22 1.55 82.21
C ALA A 10 -29.53 2.49 81.20
N ALA A 11 -29.73 3.81 81.33
CA ALA A 11 -29.07 4.80 80.49
C ALA A 11 -27.55 4.83 80.71
N ARG A 12 -27.09 4.71 81.97
CA ARG A 12 -25.66 4.60 82.31
C ARG A 12 -25.03 3.35 81.71
N LYS A 13 -25.67 2.20 81.86
CA LYS A 13 -25.20 0.92 81.30
C LYS A 13 -25.10 0.96 79.77
N ARG A 14 -26.04 1.62 79.09
CA ARG A 14 -25.97 1.85 77.62
C ARG A 14 -24.82 2.77 77.25
N LYS A 15 -24.61 3.85 78.01
CA LYS A 15 -23.51 4.81 77.78
C LYS A 15 -22.14 4.14 77.95
N GLU A 16 -21.98 3.31 78.97
CA GLU A 16 -20.74 2.53 79.18
C GLU A 16 -20.51 1.52 78.05
N ARG A 17 -21.56 0.79 77.64
CA ARG A 17 -21.47 -0.15 76.51
C ARG A 17 -21.08 0.54 75.21
N LEU A 18 -21.66 1.71 74.92
CA LEU A 18 -21.33 2.52 73.74
C LEU A 18 -19.90 3.08 73.83
N LYS A 19 -19.45 3.50 75.02
CA LYS A 19 -18.08 3.96 75.24
C LYS A 19 -17.07 2.83 74.98
N ASN A 20 -17.36 1.61 75.43
CA ASN A 20 -16.51 0.44 75.18
C ASN A 20 -16.51 0.04 73.70
N LEU A 21 -17.65 0.16 73.00
CA LEU A 21 -17.74 -0.12 71.57
C LEU A 21 -16.97 0.91 70.74
N LYS A 22 -17.07 2.20 71.10
CA LYS A 22 -16.31 3.28 70.46
C LYS A 22 -14.81 3.20 70.76
N GLY A 23 -14.45 2.81 71.98
CA GLY A 23 -13.05 2.54 72.35
C GLY A 23 -12.44 1.42 71.51
N LYS A 24 -13.17 0.31 71.34
CA LYS A 24 -12.74 -0.80 70.48
C LYS A 24 -12.63 -0.42 69.00
N GLN A 25 -13.57 0.37 68.48
CA GLN A 25 -13.52 0.85 67.10
C GLN A 25 -12.29 1.74 66.87
N ASN A 26 -12.02 2.68 67.77
CA ASN A 26 -10.86 3.56 67.66
C ASN A 26 -9.54 2.80 67.84
N THR A 27 -9.46 1.79 68.71
CA THR A 27 -8.25 0.96 68.82
C THR A 27 -8.06 0.08 67.59
N THR A 28 -9.13 -0.48 67.01
CA THR A 28 -9.01 -1.21 65.74
C THR A 28 -8.64 -0.30 64.59
N GLU A 29 -9.14 0.94 64.54
CA GLU A 29 -8.79 1.94 63.52
C GLU A 29 -7.35 2.46 63.70
N SER A 30 -6.83 2.55 64.92
CA SER A 30 -5.41 2.91 65.18
C SER A 30 -4.44 1.75 64.98
N GLU A 31 -4.79 0.51 65.32
CA GLU A 31 -3.90 -0.65 65.17
C GLU A 31 -3.77 -1.13 63.72
N VAL A 32 -4.82 -0.95 62.89
CA VAL A 32 -4.74 -1.22 61.43
C VAL A 32 -4.10 -0.09 60.62
N ALA A 33 -3.96 1.11 61.18
CA ALA A 33 -3.37 2.23 60.46
C ALA A 33 -1.83 2.29 60.57
N ASP A 34 -1.23 1.69 61.61
CA ASP A 34 0.18 1.95 61.94
C ASP A 34 1.09 0.70 61.97
N SER A 35 0.56 -0.52 61.77
CA SER A 35 1.36 -1.76 61.89
C SER A 35 1.60 -2.55 60.59
N GLU A 36 0.97 -2.21 59.46
CA GLU A 36 1.14 -2.95 58.18
C GLU A 36 1.79 -2.13 57.05
N LEU A 37 2.38 -0.96 57.31
CA LEU A 37 2.94 -0.08 56.26
C LEU A 37 4.47 0.06 56.28
N SER A 38 5.20 -0.79 57.02
CA SER A 38 6.67 -0.78 57.00
C SER A 38 7.30 -1.78 56.01
N GLU A 39 6.50 -2.46 55.19
CA GLU A 39 7.02 -3.15 54.01
C GLU A 39 7.29 -2.10 52.94
N LYS A 40 8.57 -1.88 52.61
CA LYS A 40 8.99 -0.88 51.61
C LYS A 40 8.34 -1.22 50.26
N LEU A 41 7.23 -0.56 49.95
CA LEU A 41 6.55 -0.69 48.66
C LEU A 41 7.51 -0.28 47.53
N PRO A 42 7.50 -0.99 46.39
CA PRO A 42 8.31 -0.63 45.23
C PRO A 42 7.94 0.77 44.72
N LYS A 43 8.95 1.57 44.38
CA LYS A 43 8.74 2.94 43.88
C LYS A 43 7.96 2.91 42.55
N PRO A 44 6.93 3.75 42.38
CA PRO A 44 6.15 3.82 41.14
C PRO A 44 7.01 4.36 39.99
N VAL A 45 6.76 3.87 38.77
CA VAL A 45 7.46 4.32 37.56
C VAL A 45 6.45 4.91 36.59
N PHE A 46 6.66 6.15 36.18
CA PHE A 46 5.71 6.89 35.36
C PHE A 46 6.15 6.92 33.89
N ARG A 47 5.30 6.37 33.01
CA ARG A 47 5.49 6.35 31.55
C ARG A 47 4.73 7.49 30.87
N SER A 48 3.42 7.57 31.13
CA SER A 48 2.50 8.48 30.44
C SER A 48 2.01 9.65 31.31
N TYR A 49 2.23 9.59 32.62
CA TYR A 49 1.76 10.58 33.60
C TYR A 49 2.93 11.44 34.10
N ARG A 50 2.69 12.74 34.34
CA ARG A 50 3.68 13.66 34.92
C ARG A 50 3.23 14.09 36.31
N PRO A 51 3.83 13.54 37.38
CA PRO A 51 3.58 13.98 38.74
C PRO A 51 3.88 15.47 38.97
N HIS A 52 3.10 16.12 39.83
CA HIS A 52 3.36 17.50 40.24
C HIS A 52 4.46 17.59 41.32
N ASP A 53 4.59 16.55 42.16
CA ASP A 53 5.59 16.49 43.22
C ASP A 53 6.99 16.17 42.70
N GLU A 54 8.00 16.94 43.13
CA GLU A 54 9.40 16.84 42.69
C GLU A 54 10.01 15.45 42.98
N ASN A 55 9.75 14.89 44.17
CA ASN A 55 10.23 13.56 44.57
C ASN A 55 9.71 12.43 43.65
N LEU A 56 8.54 12.64 43.04
CA LEU A 56 7.90 11.65 42.19
C LEU A 56 8.29 11.83 40.72
N GLN A 57 8.75 13.03 40.33
CA GLN A 57 9.31 13.31 39.01
C GLN A 57 10.64 12.59 38.76
N GLU A 58 11.45 12.33 39.79
CA GLU A 58 12.69 11.54 39.65
C GLU A 58 12.45 10.12 39.14
N SER A 59 11.23 9.61 39.30
CA SER A 59 10.80 8.27 38.85
C SER A 59 10.16 8.26 37.44
N LEU A 60 10.28 9.36 36.70
CA LEU A 60 9.85 9.44 35.29
C LEU A 60 10.82 8.69 34.38
N LEU A 61 10.27 7.84 33.51
CA LEU A 61 11.08 7.23 32.46
C LEU A 61 11.43 8.27 31.39
N PRO A 62 12.67 8.27 30.89
CA PRO A 62 13.08 9.17 29.83
C PRO A 62 12.25 8.89 28.57
N THR A 63 11.74 9.96 27.94
CA THR A 63 11.00 9.81 26.68
C THR A 63 12.00 9.43 25.59
N THR A 64 11.90 8.18 25.10
CA THR A 64 12.72 7.71 23.99
C THR A 64 12.36 8.52 22.74
N LYS A 65 13.34 9.23 22.16
CA LYS A 65 13.16 9.84 20.85
C LYS A 65 13.05 8.71 19.81
N PRO A 66 12.07 8.74 18.90
CA PRO A 66 12.03 7.75 17.83
C PRO A 66 13.31 7.84 17.00
N GLU A 67 13.74 6.69 16.47
CA GLU A 67 14.88 6.59 15.56
C GLU A 67 14.64 7.50 14.33
N ASP A 68 15.70 8.16 13.86
CA ASP A 68 15.61 9.04 12.68
C ASP A 68 15.41 8.20 11.42
N VAL A 69 14.15 8.11 10.98
CA VAL A 69 13.73 7.33 9.81
C VAL A 69 13.96 8.06 8.48
N THR A 70 14.53 9.28 8.49
CA THR A 70 14.73 10.07 7.27
C THR A 70 15.58 9.36 6.22
N VAL A 71 16.57 8.57 6.63
CA VAL A 71 17.41 7.77 5.72
C VAL A 71 16.60 6.65 5.06
N LYS A 72 15.81 5.89 5.85
CA LYS A 72 14.96 4.80 5.35
C LYS A 72 13.89 5.31 4.37
N VAL A 73 13.34 6.49 4.64
CA VAL A 73 12.33 7.13 3.77
C VAL A 73 12.94 7.61 2.45
N LYS A 74 14.16 8.16 2.47
CA LYS A 74 14.89 8.54 1.25
C LYS A 74 15.19 7.33 0.37
N ASP A 75 15.71 6.26 0.96
CA ASP A 75 16.02 5.02 0.22
C ASP A 75 14.77 4.42 -0.45
N GLN A 76 13.62 4.45 0.24
CA GLN A 76 12.35 4.00 -0.32
C GLN A 76 11.85 4.91 -1.46
N LEU A 77 11.98 6.23 -1.31
CA LEU A 77 11.63 7.21 -2.34
C LEU A 77 12.50 7.09 -3.59
N ASP A 78 13.78 6.79 -3.43
CA ASP A 78 14.69 6.63 -4.57
C ASP A 78 14.47 5.28 -5.26
N ALA A 79 14.13 4.22 -4.50
CA ALA A 79 13.74 2.93 -5.06
C ALA A 79 12.40 2.94 -5.82
N THR A 80 11.47 3.84 -5.48
CA THR A 80 10.21 3.99 -6.23
C THR A 80 10.38 4.81 -7.50
N LYS A 81 11.17 5.90 -7.48
CA LYS A 81 11.43 6.71 -8.69
C LYS A 81 12.02 5.91 -9.86
N ILE A 82 12.83 4.89 -9.56
CA ILE A 82 13.47 4.05 -10.59
C ILE A 82 12.45 3.12 -11.29
N LYS A 83 11.29 2.85 -10.68
CA LYS A 83 10.28 1.91 -11.22
C LYS A 83 9.20 2.57 -12.08
N ASP A 84 9.14 3.90 -12.11
CA ASP A 84 8.09 4.63 -12.84
C ASP A 84 8.46 4.90 -14.31
N VAL A 85 9.57 4.35 -14.82
CA VAL A 85 9.80 4.23 -16.28
C VAL A 85 8.99 3.04 -16.80
N VAL A 86 7.67 3.11 -16.60
CA VAL A 86 6.75 2.39 -17.47
C VAL A 86 6.81 3.15 -18.79
N GLU A 87 7.54 2.61 -19.76
CA GLU A 87 7.42 3.03 -21.16
C GLU A 87 5.93 3.23 -21.45
N GLU A 88 5.57 4.47 -21.78
CA GLU A 88 4.20 4.89 -22.06
C GLU A 88 3.54 3.83 -22.92
N VAL A 89 2.64 3.05 -22.31
CA VAL A 89 1.94 1.99 -23.00
C VAL A 89 1.10 2.70 -24.05
N ASP A 90 1.47 2.57 -25.32
CA ASP A 90 0.83 3.25 -26.42
C ASP A 90 -0.66 2.88 -26.48
N LEU A 91 -1.52 3.79 -26.02
CA LEU A 91 -2.98 3.61 -25.92
C LEU A 91 -3.63 3.30 -27.28
N MET A 92 -2.96 3.61 -28.39
CA MET A 92 -3.42 3.27 -29.75
C MET A 92 -3.34 1.76 -30.04
N ASN A 93 -2.43 1.03 -29.39
CA ASN A 93 -2.27 -0.41 -29.57
C ASN A 93 -3.21 -1.24 -28.68
N LEU A 94 -3.81 -0.63 -27.65
CA LEU A 94 -4.73 -1.24 -26.69
C LEU A 94 -6.21 -1.17 -27.12
N ALA A 95 -6.53 -0.32 -28.10
CA ALA A 95 -7.89 -0.21 -28.64
C ALA A 95 -8.36 -1.53 -29.28
N PRO A 96 -9.69 -1.80 -29.30
CA PRO A 96 -10.24 -2.98 -29.95
C PRO A 96 -9.87 -2.98 -31.43
N ARG A 97 -9.00 -3.91 -31.83
CA ARG A 97 -8.56 -4.03 -33.22
C ARG A 97 -9.62 -4.79 -34.04
N LYS A 98 -9.57 -4.65 -35.37
CA LYS A 98 -10.42 -5.42 -36.29
C LYS A 98 -10.23 -6.93 -36.04
N PRO A 99 -11.27 -7.77 -36.13
CA PRO A 99 -11.14 -9.21 -35.91
C PRO A 99 -10.10 -9.88 -36.84
N ASP A 100 -9.91 -9.34 -38.05
CA ASP A 100 -8.95 -9.86 -39.04
C ASP A 100 -7.52 -9.34 -38.85
N TRP A 101 -7.27 -8.47 -37.87
CA TRP A 101 -5.97 -7.87 -37.59
C TRP A 101 -4.88 -8.93 -37.45
N ASP A 102 -5.17 -9.96 -36.66
CA ASP A 102 -4.19 -10.97 -36.28
C ASP A 102 -3.89 -11.88 -37.47
N LEU A 103 -4.95 -12.22 -38.21
CA LEU A 103 -4.86 -12.98 -39.44
C LEU A 103 -4.01 -12.26 -40.49
N LYS A 104 -4.20 -10.95 -40.67
CA LYS A 104 -3.40 -10.14 -41.61
C LYS A 104 -1.93 -10.10 -41.20
N ARG A 105 -1.64 -9.89 -39.92
CA ARG A 105 -0.26 -9.86 -39.40
C ARG A 105 0.46 -11.19 -39.64
N ASP A 106 -0.19 -12.29 -39.32
CA ASP A 106 0.42 -13.62 -39.40
C ASP A 106 0.55 -14.12 -40.84
N ILE A 107 -0.35 -13.70 -41.73
CA ILE A 107 -0.28 -14.00 -43.17
C ILE A 107 0.73 -13.08 -43.88
N ALA A 108 0.90 -11.82 -43.48
CA ALA A 108 1.78 -10.85 -44.14
C ALA A 108 3.21 -11.38 -44.33
N LYS A 109 3.80 -11.98 -43.29
CA LYS A 109 5.16 -12.56 -43.37
C LYS A 109 5.25 -13.75 -44.35
N LYS A 110 4.16 -14.49 -44.54
CA LYS A 110 4.10 -15.61 -45.50
C LYS A 110 3.92 -15.07 -46.92
N LEU A 111 3.08 -14.05 -47.10
CA LEU A 111 2.89 -13.37 -48.37
C LEU A 111 4.18 -12.70 -48.84
N GLU A 112 4.90 -11.97 -47.98
CA GLU A 112 6.17 -11.34 -48.35
C GLU A 112 7.19 -12.37 -48.87
N LYS A 113 7.30 -13.53 -48.21
CA LYS A 113 8.17 -14.63 -48.67
C LYS A 113 7.72 -15.23 -50.00
N LEU A 114 6.41 -15.33 -50.21
CA LEU A 114 5.86 -15.86 -51.45
C LEU A 114 6.05 -14.86 -52.58
N GLU A 115 5.77 -13.58 -52.34
CA GLU A 115 5.93 -12.46 -53.26
C GLU A 115 7.38 -12.35 -53.76
N ARG A 116 8.37 -12.47 -52.88
CA ARG A 116 9.79 -12.49 -53.28
C ARG A 116 10.12 -13.65 -54.22
N ARG A 117 9.48 -14.80 -54.05
CA ARG A 117 9.66 -15.97 -54.94
C ARG A 117 8.89 -15.82 -56.24
N THR A 118 7.68 -15.27 -56.20
CA THR A 118 6.88 -15.03 -57.41
C THR A 118 7.54 -13.96 -58.27
N GLN A 119 8.01 -12.85 -57.68
CA GLN A 119 8.79 -11.83 -58.40
C GLN A 119 10.05 -12.43 -59.03
N ARG A 120 10.78 -13.31 -58.31
CA ARG A 120 11.95 -14.01 -58.87
C ARG A 120 11.57 -14.93 -60.04
N ALA A 121 10.51 -15.70 -59.90
CA ALA A 121 10.02 -16.58 -60.97
C ALA A 121 9.50 -15.77 -62.18
N ILE A 122 8.82 -14.65 -61.94
CA ILE A 122 8.39 -13.72 -62.99
C ILE A 122 9.60 -13.15 -63.71
N ALA A 123 10.63 -12.69 -62.99
CA ALA A 123 11.85 -12.17 -63.58
C ALA A 123 12.59 -13.22 -64.42
N GLU A 124 12.64 -14.46 -63.96
CA GLU A 124 13.22 -15.60 -64.69
C GLU A 124 12.42 -15.92 -65.96
N LEU A 125 11.08 -15.99 -65.86
CA LEU A 125 10.20 -16.19 -67.01
C LEU A 125 10.30 -15.04 -68.04
N ILE A 126 10.43 -13.79 -67.58
CA ILE A 126 10.65 -12.64 -68.46
C ILE A 126 12.00 -12.77 -69.16
N ARG A 127 13.06 -13.16 -68.43
CA ARG A 127 14.40 -13.34 -69.00
C ARG A 127 14.43 -14.43 -70.06
N ASP A 128 13.80 -15.58 -69.80
CA ASP A 128 13.70 -16.67 -70.78
C ASP A 128 12.86 -16.28 -71.99
N ARG A 129 11.75 -15.54 -71.79
CA ARG A 129 10.93 -15.04 -72.90
C ARG A 129 11.68 -14.05 -73.78
N LEU A 130 12.42 -13.13 -73.17
CA LEU A 130 13.26 -12.16 -73.89
C LEU A 130 14.34 -12.88 -74.71
N GLN A 131 15.03 -13.85 -74.10
CA GLN A 131 16.04 -14.65 -74.81
C GLN A 131 15.49 -15.51 -75.95
N ASN A 132 14.21 -15.93 -75.88
CA ASN A 132 13.61 -16.83 -76.87
C ASN A 132 12.78 -16.12 -77.97
N SER A 133 12.27 -14.90 -77.76
CA SER A 133 11.56 -14.11 -78.79
C SER A 133 11.25 -12.67 -78.34
N ASP A 134 11.77 -11.67 -79.06
CA ASP A 134 12.40 -10.50 -78.45
C ASP A 134 11.76 -9.11 -78.76
N GLN A 135 10.46 -8.99 -79.06
CA GLN A 135 9.88 -7.65 -79.36
C GLN A 135 8.49 -7.36 -78.77
N ASP A 136 7.63 -8.37 -78.62
CA ASP A 136 6.24 -8.14 -78.21
C ASP A 136 6.10 -7.80 -76.72
N LEU A 137 6.95 -8.39 -75.86
CA LEU A 137 6.89 -8.20 -74.41
C LEU A 137 7.32 -6.78 -73.99
N ALA A 138 8.35 -6.21 -74.61
CA ALA A 138 8.83 -4.87 -74.30
C ALA A 138 7.78 -3.80 -74.65
N LEU A 139 7.01 -4.01 -75.72
CA LEU A 139 5.91 -3.14 -76.12
C LEU A 139 4.73 -3.22 -75.13
N VAL A 140 4.37 -4.42 -74.67
CA VAL A 140 3.28 -4.63 -73.71
C VAL A 140 3.64 -4.09 -72.31
N VAL A 141 4.89 -4.24 -71.86
CA VAL A 141 5.32 -3.69 -70.57
C VAL A 141 5.31 -2.17 -70.60
N ASN A 142 5.80 -1.54 -71.67
CA ASN A 142 5.72 -0.09 -71.84
C ASN A 142 4.27 0.43 -71.90
N ALA A 143 3.36 -0.33 -72.53
CA ALA A 143 1.94 0.02 -72.56
C ALA A 143 1.27 -0.13 -71.19
N GLY A 144 1.59 -1.18 -70.42
CA GLY A 144 1.08 -1.38 -69.06
C GLY A 144 1.61 -0.34 -68.07
N GLU A 145 2.87 0.07 -68.20
CA GLU A 145 3.45 1.13 -67.36
C GLU A 145 2.83 2.50 -67.63
N ALA A 146 2.43 2.79 -68.87
CA ALA A 146 1.68 4.00 -69.20
C ALA A 146 0.28 4.03 -68.56
N ILE A 147 -0.38 2.88 -68.46
CA ILE A 147 -1.73 2.74 -67.87
C ILE A 147 -1.68 2.85 -66.34
N ALA A 148 -0.71 2.21 -65.70
CA ALA A 148 -0.56 2.28 -64.24
C ALA A 148 -0.28 3.72 -63.75
N ARG A 149 0.50 4.50 -64.51
CA ARG A 149 0.74 5.92 -64.21
C ARG A 149 -0.53 6.77 -64.30
N THR A 150 -1.42 6.48 -65.25
CA THR A 150 -2.71 7.19 -65.34
C THR A 150 -3.68 6.81 -64.22
N GLU A 151 -3.63 5.60 -63.68
CA GLU A 151 -4.48 5.19 -62.56
C GLU A 151 -3.97 5.77 -61.22
N GLU A 152 -2.66 5.98 -61.07
CA GLU A 152 -2.08 6.66 -59.89
C GLU A 152 -2.43 8.16 -59.82
N ASP A 153 -2.75 8.81 -60.95
CA ASP A 153 -3.14 10.23 -61.02
C ASP A 153 -4.66 10.48 -60.82
N GLU A 154 -5.49 9.43 -60.80
CA GLU A 154 -6.97 9.54 -60.65
C GLU A 154 -7.47 9.33 -59.21
N ASP A 155 -6.63 8.85 -58.29
CA ASP A 155 -6.99 8.51 -56.90
C ASP A 155 -6.54 9.56 -55.84
N ASP A 156 -6.05 10.74 -56.26
CA ASP A 156 -5.71 11.90 -55.41
C ASP A 156 -6.82 12.98 -55.33
#